data_AF-A0AA39GPH5-F1
#
_entry.id   AF-A0AA39GPH5-F1
#
_cell.length_a   1.000
_cell.length_b   1.000
_cell.length_c   1.000
_cell.angle_alpha   90.00
_cell.angle_beta   90.00
_cell.angle_gamma   90.00
#
_symmetry.space_group_name_H-M   'P 1'
#
loop_
_entity.id
_entity.type
_entity.pdbx_description
1 polymer ?
#
loop_
_entity_poly.entity_id
_entity_poly.type
_entity_poly.pdbx_seq_one_letter_code
_entity_poly.pdbx_strand_id
1 'polypeptide(L)'
;MNLTPRDQKTLSKLKNAHPLLKWIKKHLRKKANHLTTMKKTPLGQAARHLNVAHKKNVVSNFIELYKQEAFDLLISEVGKYPDFYSLALFGIKHFTHLKGITKASWHKIVSSLRVVAPDICEELTWETWRSIRLRYRYRSCPRLIKNKIPYLNELEKGKGSRIKPLASYGDDAVILFLNEVQNYPQFYRHTVAKVYSADKLRTEEAKQIWKKILAVMRENYPGVKEQAVWSCWRTCRRNYRNPNDVKVGRFKEHLRFLHKMTEMKKLERTEQPNNKTAIHHQSLRLKYGLGALDLMLQEIGKYPEVYTVYMPSMVFVDDLPEDGQKAFRKVLSVMRETYKDVPEDMAWKTWRKFREKYHTKNCPKRYIGKVKYLDEWRTKRTITNEISTSVRKGRSCATVAPMRESSVSSVSSVSTDTYEAEEIEKIGTELLKNRSSFVSTMDSFMLNNSRRAALHLIKGVSKHRDFYYLRLANHTTPDTLKKDSKELWTMIVEELKKKFPSG
;
A
#
# COMPACT_ATOMS: atom_id res chain seq x y z
N MET A 1 42.98 29.32 -36.67
CA MET A 1 42.57 30.74 -36.71
C MET A 1 43.11 31.42 -35.47
N ASN A 2 44.07 32.34 -35.62
CA ASN A 2 44.69 33.05 -34.51
C ASN A 2 43.82 34.27 -34.14
N LEU A 3 43.35 34.32 -32.90
CA LEU A 3 42.55 35.44 -32.39
C LEU A 3 43.41 36.70 -32.38
N THR A 4 42.84 37.82 -32.84
CA THR A 4 43.55 39.10 -32.87
C THR A 4 43.87 39.56 -31.44
N PRO A 5 44.91 40.38 -31.22
CA PRO A 5 45.25 40.92 -29.90
C PRO A 5 44.08 41.67 -29.24
N ARG A 6 43.17 42.23 -30.04
CA ARG A 6 41.95 42.91 -29.57
C ARG A 6 40.92 41.93 -29.01
N ASP A 7 40.78 40.76 -29.63
CA ASP A 7 39.87 39.70 -29.18
C ASP A 7 40.39 39.04 -27.90
N GLN A 8 41.71 38.86 -27.78
CA GLN A 8 42.34 38.34 -26.57
C GLN A 8 42.16 39.30 -25.37
N LYS A 9 42.24 40.62 -25.59
CA LYS A 9 41.99 41.64 -24.55
C LYS A 9 40.51 41.70 -24.14
N THR A 10 39.60 41.36 -25.04
CA THR A 10 38.15 41.29 -24.75
C THR A 10 37.80 40.01 -23.98
N LEU A 11 38.42 38.87 -24.34
CA LEU A 11 38.32 37.60 -23.62
C LEU A 11 38.91 37.65 -22.21
N SER A 12 39.99 38.40 -21.98
CA SER A 12 40.56 38.57 -20.63
C SER A 12 39.66 39.41 -19.71
N LYS A 13 39.01 40.45 -20.24
CA LYS A 13 37.99 41.23 -19.50
C LYS A 13 36.74 40.40 -19.17
N LEU A 14 36.31 39.50 -20.07
CA LEU A 14 35.19 38.58 -19.84
C LEU A 14 35.50 37.50 -18.80
N LYS A 15 36.74 37.00 -18.72
CA LYS A 15 37.16 36.05 -17.67
C LYS A 15 37.16 36.68 -16.27
N ASN A 16 37.45 37.99 -16.17
CA ASN A 16 37.43 38.73 -14.92
C ASN A 16 36.04 39.19 -14.46
N ALA A 17 34.99 39.06 -15.30
CA ALA A 17 33.60 39.31 -14.90
C ALA A 17 32.97 38.13 -14.11
N HIS A 18 33.63 36.97 -14.09
CA HIS A 18 33.15 35.74 -13.45
C HIS A 18 33.02 35.80 -11.91
N PRO A 19 33.90 36.48 -11.15
CA PRO A 19 33.76 36.66 -9.70
C PRO A 19 32.58 37.57 -9.34
N LEU A 20 32.35 38.64 -10.10
CA LEU A 20 31.25 39.59 -9.86
C LEU A 20 29.89 38.91 -10.09
N LEU A 21 29.76 38.13 -11.17
CA LEU A 21 28.56 37.31 -11.44
C LEU A 21 28.33 36.23 -10.37
N LYS A 22 29.39 35.61 -9.84
CA LYS A 22 29.29 34.69 -8.69
C LYS A 22 28.81 35.42 -7.43
N TRP A 23 29.32 36.62 -7.17
CA TRP A 23 28.92 37.43 -6.02
C TRP A 23 27.45 37.88 -6.12
N ILE A 24 27.03 38.41 -7.27
CA ILE A 24 25.64 38.80 -7.54
C ILE A 24 24.69 37.59 -7.40
N LYS A 25 25.03 36.43 -7.95
CA LYS A 25 24.23 35.20 -7.79
C LYS A 25 24.13 34.75 -6.32
N LYS A 26 25.23 34.85 -5.56
CA LYS A 26 25.25 34.55 -4.12
C LYS A 26 24.36 35.51 -3.34
N HIS A 27 24.38 36.80 -3.68
CA HIS A 27 23.61 37.81 -2.99
C HIS A 27 22.12 37.74 -3.31
N LEU A 28 21.77 37.53 -4.58
CA LEU A 28 20.38 37.30 -5.01
C LEU A 28 19.79 36.03 -4.40
N ARG A 29 20.57 34.94 -4.25
CA ARG A 29 20.13 33.76 -3.48
C ARG A 29 19.88 34.07 -2.02
N LYS A 30 20.75 34.86 -1.38
CA LYS A 30 20.58 35.26 0.03
C LYS A 30 19.32 36.12 0.22
N LYS A 31 19.07 37.05 -0.71
CA LYS A 31 17.89 37.94 -0.69
C LYS A 31 16.60 37.18 -1.02
N ALA A 32 16.62 36.24 -1.98
CA ALA A 32 15.50 35.37 -2.30
C ALA A 32 15.14 34.43 -1.12
N ASN A 33 16.14 33.90 -0.42
CA ASN A 33 15.94 33.10 0.79
C ASN A 33 15.35 33.93 1.95
N HIS A 34 15.73 35.20 2.06
CA HIS A 34 15.22 36.11 3.09
C HIS A 34 13.77 36.55 2.81
N LEU A 35 13.43 36.81 1.54
CA LEU A 35 12.07 37.16 1.09
C LEU A 35 11.10 35.96 1.18
N THR A 36 11.57 34.74 0.91
CA THR A 36 10.79 33.51 1.17
C THR A 36 10.64 33.20 2.66
N THR A 37 11.38 33.87 3.55
CA THR A 37 11.17 33.73 5.00
C THR A 37 10.09 34.67 5.53
N MET A 38 9.84 35.82 4.90
CA MET A 38 8.92 36.85 5.43
C MET A 38 7.49 36.80 4.89
N LYS A 39 7.20 36.08 3.79
CA LYS A 39 5.82 35.79 3.37
C LYS A 39 5.41 34.39 3.85
N LYS A 40 5.01 34.25 5.12
CA LYS A 40 4.49 32.98 5.65
C LYS A 40 3.19 33.21 6.39
N THR A 41 2.14 32.62 5.83
CA THR A 41 0.80 32.56 6.42
C THR A 41 0.84 31.87 7.79
N PRO A 42 -0.09 32.21 8.70
CA PRO A 42 -0.22 31.57 10.02
C PRO A 42 -0.26 30.03 9.97
N LEU A 43 -0.79 29.45 8.89
CA LEU A 43 -0.78 28.00 8.64
C LEU A 43 0.64 27.38 8.58
N GLY A 44 1.64 28.14 8.15
CA GLY A 44 3.02 27.66 8.02
C GLY A 44 3.78 27.57 9.35
N GLN A 45 3.35 28.33 10.37
CA GLN A 45 3.91 28.24 11.73
C GLN A 45 3.38 27.01 12.48
N ALA A 46 2.09 26.68 12.34
CA ALA A 46 1.50 25.45 12.89
C ALA A 46 2.22 24.18 12.38
N ALA A 47 2.56 24.14 11.09
CA ALA A 47 3.30 23.01 10.49
C ALA A 47 4.76 22.86 11.00
N ARG A 48 5.37 23.95 11.51
CA ARG A 48 6.74 23.91 12.07
C ARG A 48 6.75 23.55 13.56
N HIS A 49 5.74 23.95 14.32
CA HIS A 49 5.55 23.45 15.69
C HIS A 49 5.38 21.92 15.73
N LEU A 50 4.75 21.32 14.70
CA LEU A 50 4.66 19.86 14.56
C LEU A 50 6.01 19.15 14.34
N ASN A 51 7.02 19.83 13.76
CA ASN A 51 8.30 19.19 13.41
C ASN A 51 9.35 19.27 14.53
N VAL A 52 9.32 20.31 15.38
CA VAL A 52 10.24 20.43 16.53
C VAL A 52 9.72 19.64 17.76
N ALA A 53 8.43 19.36 17.83
CA ALA A 53 7.78 18.54 18.87
C ALA A 53 7.92 17.01 18.68
N HIS A 54 8.78 16.53 17.78
CA HIS A 54 8.90 15.10 17.43
C HIS A 54 9.41 14.17 18.55
N LYS A 55 9.72 14.69 19.75
CA LYS A 55 9.95 13.89 20.98
C LYS A 55 8.78 13.91 21.97
N LYS A 56 7.81 14.83 21.83
CA LYS A 56 6.63 14.84 22.70
C LYS A 56 5.69 13.70 22.28
N ASN A 57 5.08 13.05 23.27
CA ASN A 57 4.05 12.04 23.04
C ASN A 57 2.88 12.69 22.29
N VAL A 58 2.50 12.14 21.13
CA VAL A 58 1.39 12.64 20.29
C VAL A 58 0.11 12.87 21.11
N VAL A 59 -0.16 12.01 22.10
CA VAL A 59 -1.33 12.16 22.98
C VAL A 59 -1.21 13.41 23.85
N SER A 60 -0.04 13.66 24.44
CA SER A 60 0.20 14.86 25.26
C SER A 60 0.06 16.13 24.42
N ASN A 61 0.55 16.10 23.17
CA ASN A 61 0.39 17.22 22.25
C ASN A 61 -1.08 17.50 21.91
N PHE A 62 -1.88 16.45 21.71
CA PHE A 62 -3.31 16.59 21.47
C PHE A 62 -4.04 17.21 22.67
N ILE A 63 -3.74 16.77 23.89
CA ILE A 63 -4.32 17.32 25.13
C ILE A 63 -3.88 18.77 25.36
N GLU A 64 -2.61 19.09 25.08
CA GLU A 64 -2.08 20.46 25.21
C GLU A 64 -2.81 21.44 24.28
N LEU A 65 -3.09 21.02 23.04
CA LEU A 65 -3.75 21.85 22.02
C LEU A 65 -5.27 21.95 22.20
N TYR A 66 -5.96 20.83 22.42
CA TYR A 66 -7.43 20.77 22.39
C TYR A 66 -8.06 20.54 23.76
N LYS A 67 -7.26 20.60 24.84
CA LYS A 67 -7.67 20.32 26.22
C LYS A 67 -8.06 18.86 26.46
N GLN A 68 -8.23 18.53 27.74
CA GLN A 68 -8.58 17.18 28.19
C GLN A 68 -10.00 16.79 27.73
N GLU A 69 -10.93 17.75 27.67
CA GLU A 69 -12.32 17.52 27.27
C GLU A 69 -12.44 16.97 25.84
N ALA A 70 -11.69 17.53 24.88
CA ALA A 70 -11.69 17.03 23.50
C ALA A 70 -11.06 15.62 23.41
N PHE A 71 -10.08 15.32 24.26
CA PHE A 71 -9.49 13.98 24.33
C PHE A 71 -10.49 12.95 24.89
N ASP A 72 -11.19 13.29 25.97
CA ASP A 72 -12.20 12.42 26.57
C ASP A 72 -13.38 12.21 25.60
N LEU A 73 -13.79 13.26 24.89
CA LEU A 73 -14.77 13.17 23.81
C LEU A 73 -14.27 12.24 22.69
N LEU A 74 -13.01 12.36 22.25
CA LEU A 74 -12.46 11.46 21.21
C LEU A 74 -12.54 9.99 21.63
N ILE A 75 -12.18 9.66 22.88
CA ILE A 75 -12.24 8.28 23.37
C ILE A 75 -13.68 7.78 23.45
N SER A 76 -14.58 8.57 24.02
CA SER A 76 -16.00 8.21 24.15
C SER A 76 -16.66 8.01 22.78
N GLU A 77 -16.40 8.92 21.84
CA GLU A 77 -17.00 8.93 20.51
C GLU A 77 -16.51 7.77 19.64
N VAL A 78 -15.21 7.46 19.66
CA VAL A 78 -14.67 6.25 19.00
C VAL A 78 -15.34 4.98 19.53
N GLY A 79 -15.64 4.93 20.83
CA GLY A 79 -16.32 3.81 21.47
C GLY A 79 -17.71 3.50 20.90
N LYS A 80 -18.39 4.48 20.31
CA LYS A 80 -19.71 4.31 19.67
C LYS A 80 -19.65 3.54 18.35
N TYR A 81 -18.46 3.29 17.79
CA TYR A 81 -18.27 2.69 16.46
C TYR A 81 -17.42 1.40 16.49
N PRO A 82 -18.04 0.23 16.77
CA PRO A 82 -17.36 -1.06 16.78
C PRO A 82 -16.57 -1.39 15.51
N ASP A 83 -17.15 -1.12 14.34
CA ASP A 83 -16.49 -1.35 13.05
C ASP A 83 -15.21 -0.51 12.89
N PHE A 84 -15.16 0.65 13.55
CA PHE A 84 -14.01 1.54 13.50
C PHE A 84 -12.93 1.15 14.50
N TYR A 85 -13.25 0.95 15.78
CA TYR A 85 -12.21 0.64 16.77
C TYR A 85 -11.66 -0.79 16.66
N SER A 86 -12.43 -1.71 16.08
CA SER A 86 -12.00 -3.09 15.79
C SER A 86 -11.07 -3.20 14.58
N LEU A 87 -10.98 -2.16 13.76
CA LEU A 87 -10.20 -2.11 12.53
C LEU A 87 -8.72 -2.47 12.76
N ALA A 88 -8.18 -3.33 11.89
CA ALA A 88 -6.76 -3.61 11.87
C ALA A 88 -5.98 -2.42 11.27
N LEU A 89 -5.31 -1.65 12.11
CA LEU A 89 -4.55 -0.46 11.70
C LEU A 89 -3.23 -0.78 10.96
N PHE A 90 -2.90 -2.05 10.73
CA PHE A 90 -1.65 -2.42 10.05
C PHE A 90 -1.72 -2.01 8.57
N GLY A 91 -0.88 -1.05 8.18
CA GLY A 91 -0.85 -0.49 6.82
C GLY A 91 -1.72 0.76 6.61
N ILE A 92 -2.59 1.11 7.56
CA ILE A 92 -3.37 2.34 7.54
C ILE A 92 -2.54 3.44 8.22
N LYS A 93 -1.79 4.20 7.41
CA LYS A 93 -0.97 5.31 7.90
C LYS A 93 -1.78 6.58 8.09
N HIS A 94 -2.69 6.88 7.16
CA HIS A 94 -3.54 8.08 7.17
C HIS A 94 -5.02 7.71 7.18
N PHE A 95 -5.86 8.54 7.81
CA PHE A 95 -7.31 8.35 7.85
C PHE A 95 -7.92 8.31 6.45
N THR A 96 -7.27 8.93 5.47
CA THR A 96 -7.69 8.91 4.07
C THR A 96 -7.68 7.52 3.42
N HIS A 97 -7.00 6.55 4.04
CA HIS A 97 -7.00 5.15 3.59
C HIS A 97 -8.17 4.33 4.14
N LEU A 98 -8.98 4.91 5.04
CA LEU A 98 -10.23 4.30 5.49
C LEU A 98 -11.22 4.17 4.33
N LYS A 99 -12.04 3.12 4.36
CA LYS A 99 -13.02 2.81 3.30
C LYS A 99 -14.37 2.43 3.91
N GLY A 100 -15.44 2.66 3.14
CA GLY A 100 -16.81 2.26 3.50
C GLY A 100 -17.24 2.79 4.88
N ILE A 101 -17.80 1.89 5.68
CA ILE A 101 -18.37 2.17 7.01
C ILE A 101 -17.34 2.80 7.97
N THR A 102 -16.08 2.36 7.92
CA THR A 102 -15.02 2.92 8.79
C THR A 102 -14.72 4.38 8.48
N LYS A 103 -14.75 4.78 7.20
CA LYS A 103 -14.58 6.18 6.78
C LYS A 103 -15.77 7.02 7.21
N ALA A 104 -16.99 6.50 7.08
CA ALA A 104 -18.20 7.19 7.54
C ALA A 104 -18.19 7.40 9.06
N SER A 105 -17.79 6.37 9.82
CA SER A 105 -17.65 6.45 11.28
C SER A 105 -16.62 7.49 11.69
N TRP A 106 -15.46 7.52 11.02
CA TRP A 106 -14.43 8.52 11.27
C TRP A 106 -14.91 9.95 11.06
N HIS A 107 -15.63 10.23 9.96
CA HIS A 107 -16.20 11.57 9.76
C HIS A 107 -17.17 11.96 10.88
N LYS A 108 -18.02 11.04 11.36
CA LYS A 108 -18.93 11.31 12.48
C LYS A 108 -18.16 11.66 13.76
N ILE A 109 -17.11 10.89 14.08
CA ILE A 109 -16.22 11.16 15.21
C ILE A 109 -15.63 12.57 15.13
N VAL A 110 -15.09 12.96 13.97
CA VAL A 110 -14.49 14.29 13.77
C VAL A 110 -15.54 15.39 13.82
N SER A 111 -16.73 15.19 13.27
CA SER A 111 -17.83 16.15 13.34
C SER A 111 -18.26 16.41 14.79
N SER A 112 -18.39 15.36 15.61
CA SER A 112 -18.73 15.50 17.04
C SER A 112 -17.64 16.28 17.78
N LEU A 113 -16.36 16.01 17.49
CA LEU A 113 -15.23 16.74 18.08
C LEU A 113 -15.21 18.22 17.71
N ARG A 114 -15.62 18.58 16.49
CA ARG A 114 -15.69 19.99 16.03
C ARG A 114 -16.71 20.83 16.78
N VAL A 115 -17.68 20.22 17.46
CA VAL A 115 -18.62 20.95 18.33
C VAL A 115 -17.90 21.53 19.55
N VAL A 116 -16.92 20.79 20.11
CA VAL A 116 -16.15 21.22 21.30
C VAL A 116 -14.87 21.96 20.91
N ALA A 117 -14.22 21.56 19.82
CA ALA A 117 -13.00 22.17 19.30
C ALA A 117 -13.16 22.44 17.80
N PRO A 118 -13.73 23.59 17.38
CA PRO A 118 -14.02 23.90 15.98
C PRO A 118 -12.79 23.88 15.06
N ASP A 119 -11.61 24.17 15.61
CA ASP A 119 -10.32 24.21 14.94
C ASP A 119 -9.55 22.87 14.99
N ILE A 120 -10.22 21.77 15.37
CA ILE A 120 -9.56 20.47 15.53
C ILE A 120 -8.97 19.94 14.22
N CYS A 121 -7.67 19.61 14.27
CA CYS A 121 -6.93 19.07 13.14
C CYS A 121 -7.21 17.57 13.01
N GLU A 122 -7.87 17.17 11.93
CA GLU A 122 -8.24 15.77 11.67
C GLU A 122 -7.01 14.83 11.58
N GLU A 123 -5.89 15.29 11.00
CA GLU A 123 -4.66 14.50 10.91
C GLU A 123 -4.08 14.23 12.31
N LEU A 124 -3.99 15.25 13.17
CA LEU A 124 -3.49 15.08 14.54
C LEU A 124 -4.43 14.22 15.38
N THR A 125 -5.75 14.34 15.17
CA THR A 125 -6.78 13.50 15.80
C THR A 125 -6.58 12.02 15.41
N TRP A 126 -6.38 11.76 14.12
CA TRP A 126 -6.10 10.42 13.59
C TRP A 126 -4.79 9.85 14.15
N GLU A 127 -3.71 10.62 14.13
CA GLU A 127 -2.41 10.20 14.67
C GLU A 127 -2.50 9.87 16.16
N THR A 128 -3.26 10.67 16.92
CA THR A 128 -3.52 10.47 18.34
C THR A 128 -4.24 9.15 18.57
N TRP A 129 -5.39 8.94 17.93
CA TRP A 129 -6.14 7.69 18.02
C TRP A 129 -5.30 6.47 17.57
N ARG A 130 -4.60 6.58 16.44
CA ARG A 130 -3.74 5.52 15.91
C ARG A 130 -2.61 5.19 16.88
N SER A 131 -1.98 6.20 17.50
CA SER A 131 -0.93 6.02 18.50
C SER A 131 -1.46 5.28 19.72
N ILE A 132 -2.61 5.70 20.26
CA ILE A 132 -3.32 5.02 21.36
C ILE A 132 -3.55 3.57 20.99
N ARG A 133 -4.21 3.32 19.87
CA ARG A 133 -4.62 1.96 19.49
C ARG A 133 -3.46 1.02 19.23
N LEU A 134 -2.38 1.52 18.62
CA LEU A 134 -1.17 0.74 18.40
C LEU A 134 -0.42 0.47 19.70
N ARG A 135 -0.40 1.42 20.65
CA ARG A 135 0.37 1.30 21.90
C ARG A 135 -0.41 0.68 23.05
N TYR A 136 -1.74 0.65 23.00
CA TYR A 136 -2.63 0.24 24.12
C TYR A 136 -2.22 -1.09 24.76
N ARG A 137 -1.78 -2.04 23.91
CA ARG A 137 -1.36 -3.40 24.27
C ARG A 137 0.02 -3.50 24.90
N TYR A 138 0.85 -2.49 24.72
CA TYR A 138 2.26 -2.52 25.09
C TYR A 138 2.47 -1.86 26.45
N ARG A 139 3.56 -2.26 27.12
CA ARG A 139 3.98 -1.62 28.38
C ARG A 139 4.28 -0.11 28.20
N SER A 140 4.51 0.34 26.96
CA SER A 140 4.71 1.74 26.59
C SER A 140 3.42 2.54 26.41
N CYS A 141 2.23 1.95 26.61
CA CYS A 141 1.00 2.73 26.69
C CYS A 141 1.07 3.70 27.89
N PRO A 142 0.78 5.00 27.70
CA PRO A 142 0.71 5.94 28.81
C PRO A 142 -0.23 5.44 29.92
N ARG A 143 0.21 5.54 31.18
CA ARG A 143 -0.59 5.12 32.36
C ARG A 143 -1.95 5.82 32.42
N LEU A 144 -2.03 7.05 31.91
CA LEU A 144 -3.27 7.82 31.80
C LEU A 144 -4.34 7.15 30.94
N ILE A 145 -3.95 6.28 29.99
CA ILE A 145 -4.84 5.68 29.00
C ILE A 145 -5.03 4.19 29.26
N LYS A 146 -3.96 3.51 29.69
CA LYS A 146 -3.95 2.06 29.86
C LYS A 146 -5.08 1.61 30.80
N ASN A 147 -5.84 0.62 30.34
CA ASN A 147 -7.02 0.06 31.01
C ASN A 147 -8.21 1.02 31.20
N LYS A 148 -8.12 2.29 30.78
CA LYS A 148 -9.22 3.27 30.91
C LYS A 148 -10.21 3.28 29.75
N ILE A 149 -9.95 2.51 28.69
CA ILE A 149 -10.80 2.47 27.49
C ILE A 149 -11.52 1.11 27.43
N PRO A 150 -12.79 1.01 27.88
CA PRO A 150 -13.48 -0.29 28.07
C PRO A 150 -13.54 -1.13 26.80
N TYR A 151 -13.93 -0.55 25.67
CA TYR A 151 -14.06 -1.26 24.40
C TYR A 151 -12.70 -1.75 23.86
N LEU A 152 -11.58 -1.12 24.24
CA LEU A 152 -10.25 -1.63 23.92
C LEU A 152 -9.83 -2.76 24.85
N ASN A 153 -10.25 -2.75 26.12
CA ASN A 153 -10.07 -3.87 27.05
C ASN A 153 -10.83 -5.10 26.56
N GLU A 154 -12.09 -4.93 26.12
CA GLU A 154 -12.88 -5.99 25.52
C GLU A 154 -12.25 -6.52 24.24
N LEU A 155 -11.77 -5.63 23.37
CA LEU A 155 -11.04 -6.03 22.15
C LEU A 155 -9.71 -6.73 22.46
N GLU A 156 -9.14 -6.54 23.65
CA GLU A 156 -8.00 -7.33 24.13
C GLU A 156 -8.41 -8.68 24.68
N LYS A 157 -9.54 -8.77 25.40
CA LYS A 157 -10.12 -10.04 25.87
C LYS A 157 -10.56 -10.93 24.69
N GLY A 158 -11.25 -10.33 23.71
CA GLY A 158 -11.85 -11.01 22.55
C GLY A 158 -10.87 -11.37 21.42
N LYS A 159 -9.68 -10.76 21.38
CA LYS A 159 -8.57 -11.32 20.58
C LYS A 159 -8.01 -12.51 21.37
N GLY A 160 -8.81 -13.59 21.37
CA GLY A 160 -8.74 -14.73 22.26
C GLY A 160 -7.32 -15.14 22.56
N SER A 161 -7.05 -15.37 23.86
CA SER A 161 -5.79 -15.81 24.45
C SER A 161 -4.64 -15.69 23.47
N ARG A 162 -3.94 -14.52 23.49
CA ARG A 162 -2.72 -14.22 22.71
C ARG A 162 -2.14 -15.54 22.25
N ILE A 163 -2.22 -15.84 20.95
CA ILE A 163 -1.73 -17.11 20.41
C ILE A 163 -0.45 -17.43 21.14
N LYS A 164 -0.56 -18.39 22.06
CA LYS A 164 0.46 -18.65 23.06
C LYS A 164 1.67 -19.02 22.21
N PRO A 165 2.78 -18.22 22.24
CA PRO A 165 3.93 -18.53 21.41
C PRO A 165 4.31 -19.99 21.66
N LEU A 166 4.77 -20.72 20.64
CA LEU A 166 5.06 -22.13 20.84
C LEU A 166 6.02 -22.36 22.03
N ALA A 167 6.98 -21.45 22.24
CA ALA A 167 7.89 -21.44 23.38
C ALA A 167 7.21 -21.31 24.78
N SER A 168 5.93 -20.95 24.86
CA SER A 168 5.19 -20.98 26.13
C SER A 168 4.71 -22.38 26.53
N TYR A 169 4.85 -23.37 25.64
CA TYR A 169 4.73 -24.80 25.94
C TYR A 169 6.08 -25.43 26.31
N GLY A 170 7.13 -24.62 26.52
CA GLY A 170 8.50 -25.06 26.77
C GLY A 170 9.37 -25.01 25.52
N ASP A 171 10.69 -25.08 25.73
CA ASP A 171 11.66 -25.15 24.64
C ASP A 171 11.58 -26.51 23.93
N ASP A 172 11.21 -27.58 24.63
CA ASP A 172 10.98 -28.92 24.07
C ASP A 172 9.90 -28.93 22.98
N ALA A 173 8.85 -28.11 23.13
CA ALA A 173 7.82 -27.97 22.10
C ALA A 173 8.38 -27.35 20.81
N VAL A 174 9.32 -26.40 20.95
CA VAL A 174 10.01 -25.79 19.80
C VAL A 174 10.98 -26.77 19.18
N ILE A 175 11.70 -27.54 19.99
CA ILE A 175 12.66 -28.55 19.54
C ILE A 175 11.93 -29.67 18.79
N LEU A 176 10.86 -30.23 19.34
CA LEU A 176 10.02 -31.24 18.68
C LEU A 176 9.53 -30.71 17.33
N PHE A 177 8.99 -29.49 17.30
CA PHE A 177 8.55 -28.86 16.07
C PHE A 177 9.67 -28.76 15.02
N LEU A 178 10.87 -28.32 15.42
CA LEU A 178 11.99 -28.16 14.49
C LEU A 178 12.52 -29.50 13.99
N ASN A 179 12.59 -30.50 14.86
CA ASN A 179 12.96 -31.86 14.50
C ASN A 179 11.94 -32.45 13.51
N GLU A 180 10.65 -32.23 13.73
CA GLU A 180 9.62 -32.70 12.81
C GLU A 180 9.69 -31.97 11.46
N VAL A 181 9.94 -30.66 11.44
CA VAL A 181 10.15 -29.92 10.17
C VAL A 181 11.36 -30.43 9.40
N GLN A 182 12.44 -30.79 10.09
CA GLN A 182 13.67 -31.31 9.47
C GLN A 182 13.42 -32.58 8.64
N ASN A 183 12.41 -33.38 8.99
CA ASN A 183 12.04 -34.59 8.26
C ASN A 183 11.45 -34.30 6.87
N TYR A 184 11.11 -33.05 6.55
CA TYR A 184 10.48 -32.68 5.28
C TYR A 184 11.26 -31.61 4.48
N PRO A 185 12.37 -31.97 3.81
CA PRO A 185 13.15 -31.08 2.96
C PRO A 185 12.35 -30.25 1.96
N GLN A 186 11.37 -30.87 1.32
CA GLN A 186 10.48 -30.24 0.34
C GLN A 186 9.64 -29.11 0.96
N PHE A 187 9.24 -29.21 2.23
CA PHE A 187 8.46 -28.17 2.89
C PHE A 187 9.28 -26.90 3.15
N TYR A 188 10.50 -27.04 3.66
CA TYR A 188 11.36 -25.89 3.97
C TYR A 188 12.23 -25.43 2.79
N ARG A 189 12.18 -26.11 1.63
CA ARG A 189 12.79 -25.65 0.38
C ARG A 189 12.16 -24.35 -0.11
N HIS A 190 10.85 -24.19 0.08
CA HIS A 190 10.12 -22.99 -0.30
C HIS A 190 10.37 -21.80 0.64
N THR A 191 10.35 -20.59 0.07
CA THR A 191 10.41 -19.37 0.88
C THR A 191 9.07 -19.12 1.54
N VAL A 192 9.09 -18.92 2.86
CA VAL A 192 7.92 -18.49 3.64
C VAL A 192 7.86 -16.97 3.81
N ALA A 193 8.74 -16.24 3.11
CA ALA A 193 8.69 -14.79 3.09
C ALA A 193 7.34 -14.34 2.53
N LYS A 194 6.60 -13.56 3.32
CA LYS A 194 5.25 -13.03 3.01
C LYS A 194 4.11 -14.08 3.03
N VAL A 195 4.34 -15.31 3.48
CA VAL A 195 3.26 -16.29 3.74
C VAL A 195 2.80 -16.15 5.19
N TYR A 196 1.62 -15.56 5.42
CA TYR A 196 1.15 -15.20 6.77
C TYR A 196 0.28 -16.25 7.47
N SER A 197 -0.28 -17.19 6.70
CA SER A 197 -1.03 -18.35 7.17
C SER A 197 -0.62 -19.57 6.36
N ALA A 198 -0.70 -20.76 6.95
CA ALA A 198 -0.29 -21.99 6.28
C ALA A 198 -1.19 -22.37 5.10
N ASP A 199 -2.47 -21.96 5.10
CA ASP A 199 -3.38 -22.15 3.97
C ASP A 199 -2.89 -21.48 2.67
N LYS A 200 -1.98 -20.51 2.80
CA LYS A 200 -1.36 -19.77 1.69
C LYS A 200 -0.04 -20.36 1.23
N LEU A 201 0.30 -21.57 1.66
CA LEU A 201 1.42 -22.33 1.08
C LEU A 201 1.13 -22.60 -0.41
N ARG A 202 2.17 -22.47 -1.24
CA ARG A 202 2.06 -22.44 -2.70
C ARG A 202 1.65 -23.79 -3.29
N THR A 203 2.22 -24.86 -2.78
CA THR A 203 2.07 -26.22 -3.29
C THR A 203 1.16 -27.02 -2.37
N GLU A 204 0.33 -27.89 -2.93
CA GLU A 204 -0.56 -28.75 -2.15
C GLU A 204 0.23 -29.73 -1.28
N GLU A 205 1.34 -30.26 -1.79
CA GLU A 205 2.28 -31.10 -1.04
C GLU A 205 2.75 -30.41 0.26
N ALA A 206 3.17 -29.15 0.18
CA ALA A 206 3.59 -28.39 1.37
C ALA A 206 2.44 -28.20 2.38
N LYS A 207 1.18 -28.06 1.93
CA LYS A 207 0.02 -28.00 2.82
C LYS A 207 -0.23 -29.34 3.52
N GLN A 208 -0.10 -30.44 2.79
CA GLN A 208 -0.24 -31.80 3.35
C GLN A 208 0.86 -32.07 4.40
N ILE A 209 2.11 -31.72 4.10
CA ILE A 209 3.21 -31.84 5.06
C ILE A 209 2.97 -30.98 6.29
N TRP A 210 2.51 -29.74 6.10
CA TRP A 210 2.17 -28.88 7.22
C TRP A 210 1.08 -29.50 8.12
N LYS A 211 0.06 -30.15 7.54
CA LYS A 211 -0.94 -30.89 8.32
C LYS A 211 -0.32 -32.04 9.11
N LYS A 212 0.65 -32.77 8.55
CA LYS A 212 1.40 -33.84 9.27
C LYS A 212 2.18 -33.27 10.46
N ILE A 213 2.96 -32.20 10.24
CA ILE A 213 3.71 -31.51 11.30
C ILE A 213 2.74 -31.05 12.41
N LEU A 214 1.60 -30.48 12.04
CA LEU A 214 0.59 -30.05 13.02
C LEU A 214 -0.04 -31.20 13.80
N ALA A 215 -0.23 -32.37 13.18
CA ALA A 215 -0.77 -33.55 13.85
C ALA A 215 0.17 -33.98 14.98
N VAL A 216 1.47 -34.14 14.69
CA VAL A 216 2.51 -34.46 15.70
C VAL A 216 2.53 -33.44 16.82
N MET A 217 2.43 -32.15 16.48
CA MET A 217 2.41 -31.07 17.47
C MET A 217 1.16 -31.12 18.36
N ARG A 218 -0.01 -31.47 17.82
CA ARG A 218 -1.27 -31.57 18.60
C ARG A 218 -1.33 -32.82 19.45
N GLU A 219 -0.73 -33.91 19.00
CA GLU A 219 -0.59 -35.15 19.78
C GLU A 219 0.24 -34.91 21.05
N ASN A 220 1.38 -34.25 20.91
CA ASN A 220 2.29 -33.97 22.04
C ASN A 220 1.86 -32.74 22.87
N TYR A 221 1.17 -31.78 22.26
CA TYR A 221 0.71 -30.55 22.90
C TYR A 221 -0.74 -30.22 22.51
N PRO A 222 -1.76 -30.86 23.12
CA PRO A 222 -3.17 -30.77 22.71
C PRO A 222 -3.77 -29.35 22.67
N GLY A 223 -3.20 -28.39 23.40
CA GLY A 223 -3.62 -26.99 23.37
C GLY A 223 -2.99 -26.13 22.27
N VAL A 224 -2.07 -26.68 21.47
CA VAL A 224 -1.29 -25.89 20.52
C VAL A 224 -2.16 -25.42 19.35
N LYS A 225 -2.23 -24.10 19.18
CA LYS A 225 -2.91 -23.48 18.03
C LYS A 225 -1.99 -23.52 16.83
N GLU A 226 -2.52 -23.84 15.66
CA GLU A 226 -1.77 -23.86 14.39
C GLU A 226 -1.00 -22.55 14.14
N GLN A 227 -1.64 -21.41 14.40
CA GLN A 227 -1.02 -20.10 14.24
C GLN A 227 0.21 -19.90 15.13
N ALA A 228 0.29 -20.57 16.30
CA ALA A 228 1.46 -20.53 17.18
C ALA A 228 2.65 -21.24 16.53
N VAL A 229 2.40 -22.45 16.02
CA VAL A 229 3.39 -23.28 15.31
C VAL A 229 3.88 -22.55 14.06
N TRP A 230 2.97 -22.00 13.25
CA TRP A 230 3.31 -21.26 12.03
C TRP A 230 4.11 -19.98 12.34
N SER A 231 3.74 -19.24 13.39
CA SER A 231 4.47 -18.04 13.79
C SER A 231 5.87 -18.37 14.33
N CYS A 232 6.02 -19.50 15.02
CA CYS A 232 7.31 -20.03 15.45
C CYS A 232 8.20 -20.33 14.24
N TRP A 233 7.68 -21.08 13.26
CA TRP A 233 8.38 -21.42 12.03
C TRP A 233 8.92 -20.20 11.29
N ARG A 234 8.06 -19.20 11.07
CA ARG A 234 8.44 -17.97 10.37
C ARG A 234 9.50 -17.17 11.12
N THR A 235 9.42 -17.15 12.45
CA THR A 235 10.40 -16.45 13.28
C THR A 235 11.77 -17.12 13.16
N CYS A 236 11.82 -18.45 13.33
CA CYS A 236 13.04 -19.23 13.14
C CYS A 236 13.61 -19.02 11.73
N ARG A 237 12.80 -19.17 10.68
CA ARG A 237 13.23 -18.99 9.27
C ARG A 237 13.72 -17.60 8.92
N ARG A 238 13.13 -16.55 9.48
CA ARG A 238 13.55 -15.17 9.20
C ARG A 238 14.86 -14.84 9.92
N ASN A 239 15.03 -15.36 11.13
CA ASN A 239 16.08 -14.92 12.02
C ASN A 239 17.24 -15.93 12.16
N TYR A 240 17.18 -17.14 11.58
CA TYR A 240 18.25 -18.14 11.72
C TYR A 240 19.63 -17.68 11.23
N ARG A 241 19.68 -16.71 10.30
CA ARG A 241 20.93 -16.11 9.80
C ARG A 241 21.44 -14.97 10.67
N ASN A 242 20.66 -14.51 11.64
CA ASN A 242 21.06 -13.46 12.57
C ASN A 242 21.58 -14.12 13.86
N PRO A 243 22.90 -14.27 14.03
CA PRO A 243 23.48 -14.92 15.22
C PRO A 243 23.16 -14.17 16.51
N ASN A 244 22.82 -12.88 16.43
CA ASN A 244 22.50 -12.03 17.58
C ASN A 244 21.03 -12.12 18.02
N ASP A 245 20.18 -12.88 17.31
CA ASP A 245 18.79 -13.06 17.74
C ASP A 245 18.72 -14.08 18.89
N VAL A 246 18.67 -13.57 20.13
CA VAL A 246 18.63 -14.37 21.36
C VAL A 246 17.52 -15.44 21.33
N LYS A 247 16.37 -15.17 20.69
CA LYS A 247 15.23 -16.10 20.70
C LYS A 247 15.47 -17.32 19.83
N VAL A 248 16.20 -17.14 18.73
CA VAL A 248 16.48 -18.20 17.75
C VAL A 248 17.86 -18.80 17.96
N GLY A 249 18.81 -18.04 18.52
CA GLY A 249 20.18 -18.47 18.80
C GLY A 249 20.25 -19.72 19.67
N ARG A 250 19.38 -19.84 20.69
CA ARG A 250 19.29 -21.05 21.52
C ARG A 250 18.82 -22.32 20.79
N PHE A 251 18.21 -22.19 19.61
CA PHE A 251 17.78 -23.32 18.77
C PHE A 251 18.68 -23.52 17.56
N LYS A 252 19.87 -22.93 17.54
CA LYS A 252 20.79 -22.93 16.38
C LYS A 252 21.14 -24.34 15.90
N GLU A 253 21.36 -25.26 16.84
CA GLU A 253 21.68 -26.66 16.57
C GLU A 253 20.56 -27.37 15.79
N HIS A 254 19.31 -27.22 16.25
CA HIS A 254 18.12 -27.74 15.59
C HIS A 254 17.79 -27.05 14.26
N LEU A 255 18.44 -25.92 13.95
CA LEU A 255 18.25 -25.19 12.68
C LEU A 255 19.38 -25.45 11.68
N ARG A 256 20.35 -26.34 11.99
CA ARG A 256 21.46 -26.68 11.08
C ARG A 256 20.97 -27.24 9.73
N PHE A 257 19.84 -27.93 9.70
CA PHE A 257 19.26 -28.43 8.45
C PHE A 257 18.92 -27.31 7.44
N LEU A 258 18.69 -26.08 7.90
CA LEU A 258 18.49 -24.91 7.02
C LEU A 258 19.77 -24.47 6.31
N HIS A 259 20.94 -24.79 6.86
CA HIS A 259 22.22 -24.59 6.18
C HIS A 259 22.37 -25.60 5.06
N LYS A 260 22.07 -26.89 5.33
CA LYS A 260 22.04 -27.93 4.29
C LYS A 260 21.15 -27.53 3.11
N MET A 261 19.99 -26.90 3.36
CA MET A 261 19.15 -26.38 2.27
C MET A 261 19.83 -25.28 1.44
N THR A 262 20.60 -24.41 2.08
CA THR A 262 21.35 -23.37 1.37
C THR A 262 22.45 -23.99 0.50
N GLU A 263 23.12 -25.05 1.00
CA GLU A 263 24.10 -25.81 0.26
C GLU A 263 23.48 -26.64 -0.87
N MET A 264 22.35 -27.33 -0.64
CA MET A 264 21.61 -28.03 -1.71
C MET A 264 21.22 -27.07 -2.83
N LYS A 265 20.76 -25.84 -2.51
CA LYS A 265 20.49 -24.82 -3.53
C LYS A 265 21.73 -24.31 -4.26
N LYS A 266 22.92 -24.44 -3.67
CA LYS A 266 24.18 -24.19 -4.39
C LYS A 266 24.54 -25.40 -5.25
N LEU A 267 24.43 -26.61 -4.73
CA LEU A 267 24.71 -27.85 -5.45
C LEU A 267 23.79 -28.03 -6.66
N GLU A 268 22.49 -27.81 -6.53
CA GLU A 268 21.52 -27.80 -7.64
C GLU A 268 21.88 -26.74 -8.72
N ARG A 269 22.61 -25.68 -8.35
CA ARG A 269 23.13 -24.72 -9.33
C ARG A 269 24.42 -25.21 -9.99
N THR A 270 25.19 -26.07 -9.32
CA THR A 270 26.46 -26.62 -9.78
C THR A 270 26.28 -27.89 -10.61
N GLU A 271 25.36 -28.78 -10.24
CA GLU A 271 25.08 -30.08 -10.89
C GLU A 271 24.17 -29.98 -12.10
N GLN A 272 23.55 -28.83 -12.35
CA GLN A 272 23.04 -28.58 -13.70
C GLN A 272 24.26 -28.56 -14.64
N PRO A 273 24.37 -29.52 -15.58
CA PRO A 273 25.59 -29.83 -16.29
C PRO A 273 26.20 -28.56 -16.89
N ASN A 274 27.52 -28.52 -16.80
CA ASN A 274 28.54 -27.48 -17.05
C ASN A 274 28.40 -26.52 -18.27
N ASN A 275 27.23 -26.34 -18.87
CA ASN A 275 26.92 -25.17 -19.70
C ASN A 275 26.61 -23.90 -18.88
N LYS A 276 26.79 -23.95 -17.55
CA LYS A 276 26.69 -22.80 -16.64
C LYS A 276 27.95 -22.65 -15.77
N THR A 277 29.14 -22.65 -16.38
CA THR A 277 30.28 -21.95 -15.77
C THR A 277 29.83 -20.57 -15.35
N ALA A 278 29.72 -20.34 -14.03
CA ALA A 278 29.50 -19.04 -13.39
C ALA A 278 28.93 -17.94 -14.32
N ILE A 279 27.73 -18.14 -14.90
CA ILE A 279 27.04 -17.06 -15.62
C ILE A 279 26.67 -16.08 -14.52
N HIS A 280 27.57 -15.12 -14.33
CA HIS A 280 27.65 -14.13 -13.28
C HIS A 280 26.42 -13.23 -13.28
N HIS A 281 25.20 -13.75 -13.07
CA HIS A 281 23.93 -13.11 -13.43
C HIS A 281 24.12 -12.08 -14.54
N GLN A 282 24.71 -12.50 -15.67
CA GLN A 282 24.97 -11.58 -16.75
C GLN A 282 23.61 -11.00 -17.09
N SER A 283 23.45 -9.70 -16.86
CA SER A 283 22.21 -9.02 -17.22
C SER A 283 21.96 -9.26 -18.71
N LEU A 284 20.70 -9.18 -19.16
CA LEU A 284 20.38 -9.30 -20.59
C LEU A 284 21.33 -8.46 -21.46
N ARG A 285 21.68 -7.26 -20.97
CA ARG A 285 22.68 -6.35 -21.55
C ARG A 285 24.09 -6.94 -21.69
N LEU A 286 24.56 -7.67 -20.69
CA LEU A 286 25.91 -8.25 -20.70
C LEU A 286 26.00 -9.45 -21.64
N LYS A 287 24.95 -10.28 -21.71
CA LYS A 287 24.94 -11.50 -22.53
C LYS A 287 24.60 -11.23 -24.00
N TYR A 288 23.61 -10.38 -24.26
CA TYR A 288 23.07 -10.13 -25.61
C TYR A 288 23.27 -8.70 -26.11
N GLY A 289 24.04 -7.89 -25.37
CA GLY A 289 24.31 -6.51 -25.72
C GLY A 289 23.16 -5.55 -25.42
N LEU A 290 23.37 -4.28 -25.77
CA LEU A 290 22.41 -3.21 -25.51
C LEU A 290 21.15 -3.30 -26.36
N GLY A 291 21.25 -3.80 -27.59
CA GLY A 291 20.10 -4.00 -28.49
C GLY A 291 19.02 -4.91 -27.89
N ALA A 292 19.41 -5.96 -27.17
CA ALA A 292 18.47 -6.85 -26.52
C ALA A 292 17.68 -6.17 -25.39
N LEU A 293 18.33 -5.28 -24.63
CA LEU A 293 17.64 -4.48 -23.64
C LEU A 293 16.69 -3.47 -24.29
N ASP A 294 17.10 -2.86 -25.39
CA ASP A 294 16.27 -1.90 -26.14
C ASP A 294 15.04 -2.58 -26.74
N LEU A 295 15.23 -3.71 -27.42
CA LEU A 295 14.14 -4.53 -27.97
C LEU A 295 13.15 -4.94 -26.88
N MET A 296 13.65 -5.46 -25.75
CA MET A 296 12.78 -5.84 -24.62
C MET A 296 11.98 -4.63 -24.10
N LEU A 297 12.60 -3.46 -23.95
CA LEU A 297 11.91 -2.27 -23.44
C LEU A 297 10.88 -1.73 -24.42
N GLN A 298 11.18 -1.79 -25.72
CA GLN A 298 10.26 -1.43 -26.79
C GLN A 298 9.05 -2.38 -26.81
N GLU A 299 9.31 -3.68 -26.75
CA GLU A 299 8.27 -4.70 -26.83
C GLU A 299 7.36 -4.69 -25.60
N ILE A 300 7.92 -4.54 -24.40
CA ILE A 300 7.12 -4.35 -23.17
C ILE A 300 6.22 -3.11 -23.26
N GLY A 301 6.66 -2.06 -23.96
CA GLY A 301 5.86 -0.84 -24.15
C GLY A 301 4.54 -1.07 -24.88
N LYS A 302 4.41 -2.16 -25.66
CA LYS A 302 3.19 -2.53 -26.36
C LYS A 302 2.14 -3.20 -25.45
N TYR A 303 2.53 -3.62 -24.24
CA TYR A 303 1.71 -4.44 -23.36
C TYR A 303 1.48 -3.78 -21.98
N PRO A 304 0.46 -2.92 -21.84
CA PRO A 304 0.14 -2.27 -20.56
C PRO A 304 -0.10 -3.25 -19.42
N GLU A 305 -0.58 -4.46 -19.70
CA GLU A 305 -0.82 -5.54 -18.74
C GLU A 305 0.47 -6.00 -18.04
N VAL A 306 1.65 -5.73 -18.64
CA VAL A 306 2.95 -6.07 -18.05
C VAL A 306 3.49 -4.93 -17.19
N TYR A 307 3.42 -3.68 -17.67
CA TYR A 307 4.09 -2.55 -17.00
C TYR A 307 3.20 -1.77 -16.03
N THR A 308 1.87 -1.90 -16.10
CA THR A 308 0.96 -1.21 -15.17
C THR A 308 0.85 -1.90 -13.81
N VAL A 309 1.18 -3.20 -13.75
CA VAL A 309 1.05 -4.06 -12.57
C VAL A 309 1.98 -3.63 -11.44
N TYR A 310 1.59 -3.85 -10.18
CA TYR A 310 2.40 -3.51 -9.01
C TYR A 310 3.55 -4.52 -8.76
N MET A 311 4.80 -4.10 -9.05
CA MET A 311 6.01 -4.96 -8.99
C MET A 311 6.49 -5.51 -7.64
N PRO A 312 6.39 -4.82 -6.47
CA PRO A 312 7.15 -5.19 -5.27
C PRO A 312 6.96 -6.61 -4.70
N SER A 313 6.00 -7.38 -5.21
CA SER A 313 5.75 -8.77 -4.85
C SER A 313 6.01 -9.79 -5.95
N MET A 314 6.32 -9.37 -7.18
CA MET A 314 6.41 -10.27 -8.33
C MET A 314 7.87 -10.70 -8.55
N VAL A 315 8.15 -11.97 -8.25
CA VAL A 315 9.48 -12.57 -8.37
C VAL A 315 9.63 -13.30 -9.69
N PHE A 316 8.56 -13.96 -10.13
CA PHE A 316 8.48 -14.78 -11.33
C PHE A 316 7.44 -14.22 -12.30
N VAL A 317 7.45 -14.69 -13.55
CA VAL A 317 6.42 -14.34 -14.54
C VAL A 317 5.06 -14.85 -14.07
N ASP A 318 5.00 -16.04 -13.49
CA ASP A 318 3.78 -16.63 -12.92
C ASP A 318 3.15 -15.81 -11.78
N ASP A 319 3.88 -14.84 -11.19
CA ASP A 319 3.31 -13.93 -10.20
C ASP A 319 2.49 -12.79 -10.85
N LEU A 320 2.53 -12.64 -12.19
CA LEU A 320 1.69 -11.70 -12.95
C LEU A 320 0.24 -12.19 -13.03
N PRO A 321 -0.74 -11.27 -13.20
CA PRO A 321 -2.08 -11.64 -13.67
C PRO A 321 -1.99 -12.42 -14.98
N GLU A 322 -2.99 -13.25 -15.27
CA GLU A 322 -2.99 -14.14 -16.45
C GLU A 322 -2.75 -13.38 -17.76
N ASP A 323 -3.38 -12.22 -17.93
CA ASP A 323 -3.19 -11.36 -19.10
C ASP A 323 -1.76 -10.84 -19.21
N GLY A 324 -1.15 -10.47 -18.06
CA GLY A 324 0.24 -10.06 -17.98
C GLY A 324 1.21 -11.20 -18.31
N GLN A 325 0.89 -12.43 -17.90
CA GLN A 325 1.68 -13.62 -18.27
C GLN A 325 1.62 -13.86 -19.79
N LYS A 326 0.43 -13.86 -20.37
CA LYS A 326 0.21 -14.03 -21.83
C LYS A 326 0.95 -12.95 -22.61
N ALA A 327 0.84 -11.70 -22.18
CA ALA A 327 1.53 -10.58 -22.79
C ALA A 327 3.06 -10.69 -22.68
N PHE A 328 3.59 -11.09 -21.52
CA PHE A 328 5.03 -11.27 -21.35
C PHE A 328 5.59 -12.43 -22.19
N ARG A 329 4.82 -13.49 -22.42
CA ARG A 329 5.22 -14.57 -23.36
C ARG A 329 5.33 -14.07 -24.80
N LYS A 330 4.48 -13.12 -25.23
CA LYS A 330 4.61 -12.46 -26.55
C LYS A 330 5.90 -11.65 -26.65
N VAL A 331 6.21 -10.86 -25.62
CA VAL A 331 7.51 -10.16 -25.50
C VAL A 331 8.67 -11.14 -25.64
N LEU A 332 8.58 -12.28 -24.98
CA LEU A 332 9.63 -13.29 -25.02
C LEU A 332 9.75 -13.97 -26.39
N SER A 333 8.66 -14.15 -27.12
CA SER A 333 8.68 -14.68 -28.50
C SER A 333 9.51 -13.79 -29.41
N VAL A 334 9.20 -12.50 -29.46
CA VAL A 334 9.94 -11.50 -30.26
C VAL A 334 11.41 -11.43 -29.86
N MET A 335 11.68 -11.47 -28.55
CA MET A 335 13.05 -11.53 -28.04
C MET A 335 13.80 -12.76 -28.53
N ARG A 336 13.15 -13.93 -28.60
CA ARG A 336 13.78 -15.20 -29.04
C ARG A 336 13.94 -15.30 -30.55
N GLU A 337 13.11 -14.61 -31.32
CA GLU A 337 13.27 -14.46 -32.77
C GLU A 337 14.57 -13.72 -33.11
N THR A 338 14.87 -12.63 -32.38
CA THR A 338 16.09 -11.82 -32.62
C THR A 338 17.30 -12.36 -31.88
N TYR A 339 17.12 -12.78 -30.63
CA TYR A 339 18.17 -13.26 -29.73
C TYR A 339 17.84 -14.69 -29.31
N LYS A 340 18.35 -15.65 -30.08
CA LYS A 340 18.16 -17.07 -29.81
C LYS A 340 18.58 -17.39 -28.37
N ASP A 341 17.83 -18.28 -27.72
CA ASP A 341 18.08 -18.78 -26.38
C ASP A 341 17.93 -17.77 -25.23
N VAL A 342 17.27 -16.61 -25.41
CA VAL A 342 16.98 -15.71 -24.28
C VAL A 342 16.11 -16.43 -23.23
N PRO A 343 16.62 -16.61 -21.99
CA PRO A 343 15.86 -17.22 -20.92
C PRO A 343 14.77 -16.28 -20.39
N GLU A 344 13.58 -16.82 -20.09
CA GLU A 344 12.45 -16.04 -19.57
C GLU A 344 12.80 -15.33 -18.25
N ASP A 345 13.48 -16.03 -17.35
CA ASP A 345 13.87 -15.52 -16.04
C ASP A 345 14.86 -14.35 -16.15
N MET A 346 15.78 -14.40 -17.13
CA MET A 346 16.75 -13.35 -17.40
C MET A 346 16.06 -12.08 -17.93
N ALA A 347 15.14 -12.23 -18.90
CA ALA A 347 14.36 -11.11 -19.41
C ALA A 347 13.51 -10.48 -18.29
N TRP A 348 12.74 -11.29 -17.56
CA TRP A 348 11.88 -10.83 -16.47
C TRP A 348 12.65 -10.13 -15.35
N LYS A 349 13.77 -10.72 -14.90
CA LYS A 349 14.63 -10.13 -13.87
C LYS A 349 15.27 -8.82 -14.34
N THR A 350 15.67 -8.73 -15.61
CA THR A 350 16.22 -7.50 -16.19
C THR A 350 15.17 -6.41 -16.22
N TRP A 351 13.96 -6.71 -16.71
CA TRP A 351 12.83 -5.78 -16.73
C TRP A 351 12.48 -5.26 -15.33
N ARG A 352 12.34 -6.14 -14.34
CA ARG A 352 12.05 -5.72 -12.94
C ARG A 352 13.10 -4.77 -12.39
N LYS A 353 14.38 -5.13 -12.50
CA LYS A 353 15.49 -4.29 -12.04
C LYS A 353 15.53 -2.95 -12.78
N PHE A 354 15.23 -2.95 -14.07
CA PHE A 354 15.17 -1.73 -14.86
C PHE A 354 14.05 -0.81 -14.34
N ARG A 355 12.82 -1.33 -14.21
CA ARG A 355 11.66 -0.58 -13.74
C ARG A 355 11.83 -0.04 -12.32
N GLU A 356 12.43 -0.82 -11.41
CA GLU A 356 12.76 -0.37 -10.05
C GLU A 356 13.71 0.83 -10.04
N LYS A 357 14.64 0.89 -11.00
CA LYS A 357 15.67 1.94 -11.08
C LYS A 357 15.29 3.12 -11.97
N TYR A 358 14.37 2.94 -12.92
CA TYR A 358 14.06 3.91 -13.98
C TYR A 358 13.78 5.33 -13.43
N HIS A 359 13.08 5.36 -12.31
CA HIS A 359 12.58 6.55 -11.64
C HIS A 359 13.48 7.07 -10.50
N THR A 360 14.71 6.56 -10.44
CA THR A 360 15.72 6.87 -9.42
C THR A 360 16.98 7.46 -10.06
N LYS A 361 17.86 8.06 -9.25
CA LYS A 361 19.19 8.52 -9.68
C LYS A 361 20.10 7.42 -10.26
N ASN A 362 19.74 6.15 -10.06
CA ASN A 362 20.49 4.99 -10.55
C ASN A 362 20.01 4.51 -11.93
N CYS A 363 19.04 5.18 -12.56
CA CYS A 363 18.64 4.91 -13.94
C CYS A 363 19.81 5.24 -14.89
N PRO A 364 20.16 4.35 -15.85
CA PRO A 364 21.16 4.69 -16.85
C PRO A 364 20.72 5.92 -17.65
N LYS A 365 21.59 6.93 -17.76
CA LYS A 365 21.29 8.24 -18.40
C LYS A 365 20.66 8.12 -19.80
N ARG A 366 21.04 7.08 -20.56
CA ARG A 366 20.49 6.80 -21.90
C ARG A 366 18.99 6.55 -21.93
N TYR A 367 18.37 6.12 -20.82
CA TYR A 367 16.96 5.74 -20.77
C TYR A 367 16.08 6.75 -20.05
N ILE A 368 16.67 7.65 -19.25
CA ILE A 368 15.90 8.64 -18.48
C ILE A 368 15.03 9.46 -19.45
N GLY A 369 13.72 9.44 -19.26
CA GLY A 369 12.75 10.15 -20.10
C GLY A 369 12.52 9.58 -21.51
N LYS A 370 13.16 8.46 -21.86
CA LYS A 370 13.02 7.84 -23.19
C LYS A 370 11.99 6.73 -23.24
N VAL A 371 11.62 6.17 -22.08
CA VAL A 371 10.63 5.09 -21.99
C VAL A 371 9.27 5.72 -21.64
N LYS A 372 8.64 6.34 -22.64
CA LYS A 372 7.42 7.18 -22.50
C LYS A 372 6.34 6.53 -21.64
N TYR A 373 6.04 5.25 -21.87
CA TYR A 373 4.99 4.53 -21.14
C TYR A 373 5.27 4.41 -19.63
N LEU A 374 6.54 4.38 -19.19
CA LEU A 374 6.89 4.38 -17.77
C LEU A 374 6.77 5.77 -17.12
N ASP A 375 7.01 6.82 -17.89
CA ASP A 375 6.81 8.20 -17.46
C ASP A 375 5.31 8.49 -17.34
N GLU A 376 4.52 8.15 -18.36
CA GLU A 376 3.06 8.25 -18.35
C GLU A 376 2.44 7.45 -17.20
N TRP A 377 2.89 6.21 -16.98
CA TRP A 377 2.39 5.39 -15.88
C TRP A 377 2.67 6.03 -14.51
N ARG A 378 3.87 6.63 -14.33
CA ARG A 378 4.19 7.33 -13.08
C ARG A 378 3.38 8.60 -12.92
N THR A 379 3.23 9.38 -13.99
CA THR A 379 2.41 10.61 -13.99
C THR A 379 0.96 10.29 -13.70
N LYS A 380 0.36 9.30 -14.37
CA LYS A 380 -0.99 8.80 -14.08
C LYS A 380 -1.11 8.41 -12.61
N ARG A 381 -0.13 7.68 -12.06
CA ARG A 381 -0.14 7.31 -10.64
C ARG A 381 -0.03 8.51 -9.70
N THR A 382 0.80 9.49 -10.02
CA THR A 382 0.92 10.74 -9.25
C THR A 382 -0.38 11.52 -9.32
N ILE A 383 -0.97 11.71 -10.50
CA ILE A 383 -2.26 12.37 -10.69
C ILE A 383 -3.37 11.62 -9.97
N THR A 384 -3.45 10.29 -10.06
CA THR A 384 -4.45 9.52 -9.31
C THR A 384 -4.27 9.72 -7.81
N ASN A 385 -3.04 9.77 -7.31
CA ASN A 385 -2.78 10.09 -5.90
C ASN A 385 -3.14 11.55 -5.58
N GLU A 386 -2.86 12.49 -6.48
CA GLU A 386 -3.09 13.92 -6.31
C GLU A 386 -4.57 14.29 -6.40
N ILE A 387 -5.33 13.80 -7.39
CA ILE A 387 -6.79 13.89 -7.47
C ILE A 387 -7.39 13.24 -6.25
N SER A 388 -6.90 12.05 -5.86
CA SER A 388 -7.30 11.44 -4.61
C SER A 388 -7.03 12.35 -3.42
N THR A 389 -6.03 13.24 -3.45
CA THR A 389 -5.75 14.24 -2.40
C THR A 389 -6.39 15.62 -2.61
N SER A 390 -6.78 16.00 -3.82
CA SER A 390 -7.35 17.31 -4.18
C SER A 390 -8.87 17.30 -4.02
N VAL A 391 -9.52 16.20 -4.42
CA VAL A 391 -10.91 15.90 -4.00
C VAL A 391 -11.02 15.86 -2.47
N ARG A 392 -9.92 15.62 -1.74
CA ARG A 392 -9.86 15.73 -0.27
C ARG A 392 -9.69 17.17 0.24
N LYS A 393 -9.13 18.10 -0.54
CA LYS A 393 -8.99 19.51 -0.15
C LYS A 393 -10.19 20.37 -0.56
N GLY A 394 -10.81 20.11 -1.71
CA GLY A 394 -11.96 20.87 -2.22
C GLY A 394 -13.28 20.68 -1.46
N ARG A 395 -13.35 19.75 -0.50
CA ARG A 395 -14.49 19.63 0.44
C ARG A 395 -14.22 20.23 1.82
N SER A 396 -13.07 20.90 1.99
CA SER A 396 -12.78 21.67 3.19
C SER A 396 -13.10 23.14 2.96
N CYS A 397 -14.26 23.57 3.45
CA CYS A 397 -14.54 24.94 3.86
C CYS A 397 -14.58 26.00 2.73
N ALA A 398 -15.65 25.99 1.92
CA ALA A 398 -16.25 27.24 1.47
C ALA A 398 -17.41 27.54 2.44
N THR A 399 -17.09 28.12 3.60
CA THR A 399 -18.07 28.79 4.43
C THR A 399 -18.39 30.10 3.72
N VAL A 400 -19.53 30.17 3.04
CA VAL A 400 -20.14 31.45 2.67
C VAL A 400 -20.45 32.15 3.99
N ALA A 401 -19.68 33.19 4.30
CA ALA A 401 -20.00 34.08 5.41
C ALA A 401 -21.35 34.77 5.09
N PRO A 402 -22.27 34.90 6.06
CA PRO A 402 -23.44 35.75 5.87
C PRO A 402 -22.96 37.20 5.78
N MET A 403 -23.01 37.73 4.57
CA MET A 403 -22.73 39.14 4.28
C MET A 403 -23.83 39.96 4.96
N ARG A 404 -23.45 40.76 5.94
CA ARG A 404 -24.33 41.73 6.60
C ARG A 404 -24.78 42.75 5.56
N GLU A 405 -26.10 42.93 5.47
CA GLU A 405 -26.73 44.02 4.74
C GLU A 405 -26.28 45.36 5.33
N SER A 406 -25.63 46.16 4.50
CA SER A 406 -25.55 47.60 4.69
C SER A 406 -25.71 48.24 3.32
N SER A 407 -26.90 48.79 3.11
CA SER A 407 -27.30 49.62 1.98
C SER A 407 -26.39 50.83 1.85
N VAL A 408 -25.71 50.98 0.71
CA VAL A 408 -25.74 52.23 -0.08
C VAL A 408 -25.28 51.97 -1.52
N SER A 409 -25.87 52.74 -2.41
CA SER A 409 -25.76 52.82 -3.87
C SER A 409 -24.35 52.92 -4.47
N SER A 410 -24.18 52.31 -5.65
CA SER A 410 -23.68 52.93 -6.91
C SER A 410 -22.75 52.02 -7.72
N VAL A 411 -23.34 51.47 -8.78
CA VAL A 411 -22.85 51.18 -10.14
C VAL A 411 -21.33 51.19 -10.39
N SER A 412 -20.78 50.02 -10.77
CA SER A 412 -19.95 49.90 -11.98
C SER A 412 -20.13 48.50 -12.58
N SER A 413 -20.76 48.44 -13.75
CA SER A 413 -21.00 47.24 -14.54
C SER A 413 -19.70 46.69 -15.14
N VAL A 414 -19.25 45.53 -14.65
CA VAL A 414 -18.28 44.69 -15.36
C VAL A 414 -19.08 43.61 -16.07
N SER A 415 -19.22 43.75 -17.38
CA SER A 415 -19.74 42.70 -18.26
C SER A 415 -18.71 41.58 -18.35
N THR A 416 -18.93 40.50 -17.61
CA THR A 416 -18.29 39.22 -17.93
C THR A 416 -18.97 38.66 -19.17
N ASP A 417 -18.18 38.49 -20.23
CA ASP A 417 -18.58 37.93 -21.50
C ASP A 417 -19.37 36.63 -21.31
N THR A 418 -20.62 36.65 -21.76
CA THR A 418 -21.59 35.56 -21.72
C THR A 418 -21.11 34.30 -22.44
N TYR A 419 -20.09 34.43 -23.30
CA TYR A 419 -19.49 33.33 -24.06
C TYR A 419 -18.76 32.31 -23.18
N GLU A 420 -17.99 32.75 -22.18
CA GLU A 420 -17.23 31.83 -21.32
C GLU A 420 -18.16 31.05 -20.36
N ALA A 421 -19.26 31.67 -19.92
CA ALA A 421 -20.26 31.01 -19.08
C ALA A 421 -21.01 29.91 -19.85
N GLU A 422 -21.38 30.18 -21.10
CA GLU A 422 -22.01 29.19 -21.99
C GLU A 422 -21.06 28.04 -22.35
N GLU A 423 -19.77 28.32 -22.55
CA GLU A 423 -18.77 27.28 -22.85
C GLU A 423 -18.50 26.37 -21.63
N ILE A 424 -18.48 26.93 -20.42
CA ILE A 424 -18.36 26.17 -19.16
C ILE A 424 -19.61 25.29 -18.94
N GLU A 425 -20.80 25.80 -19.23
CA GLU A 425 -22.05 25.03 -19.11
C GLU A 425 -22.13 23.91 -20.17
N LYS A 426 -21.65 24.17 -21.39
CA LYS A 426 -21.54 23.17 -22.45
C LYS A 426 -20.55 22.07 -22.10
N ILE A 427 -19.38 22.42 -21.55
CA ILE A 427 -18.39 21.44 -21.04
C ILE A 427 -18.98 20.64 -19.86
N GLY A 428 -19.72 21.29 -18.96
CA GLY A 428 -20.39 20.63 -17.83
C GLY A 428 -21.43 19.61 -18.27
N THR A 429 -22.25 19.95 -19.27
CA THR A 429 -23.29 19.07 -19.82
C THR A 429 -22.72 17.93 -20.66
N GLU A 430 -21.62 18.14 -21.39
CA GLU A 430 -20.92 17.10 -22.14
C GLU A 430 -20.20 16.10 -21.21
N LEU A 431 -19.62 16.58 -20.10
CA LEU A 431 -19.03 15.74 -19.06
C LEU A 431 -20.08 14.92 -18.29
N LEU A 432 -21.30 15.45 -18.12
CA LEU A 432 -22.42 14.73 -17.54
C LEU A 432 -22.98 13.64 -18.49
N LYS A 433 -23.08 13.92 -19.79
CA LYS A 433 -23.42 12.92 -20.81
C LYS A 433 -22.38 11.80 -20.90
N ASN A 434 -21.09 12.12 -20.83
CA ASN A 434 -20.01 11.11 -20.85
C ASN A 434 -19.91 10.30 -19.55
N ARG A 435 -20.41 10.82 -18.41
CA ARG A 435 -20.54 10.08 -17.14
C ARG A 435 -21.67 9.05 -17.15
N SER A 436 -22.65 9.19 -18.05
CA SER A 436 -23.79 8.28 -18.17
C SER A 436 -23.40 6.85 -18.60
N SER A 437 -22.19 6.64 -19.13
CA SER A 437 -21.71 5.31 -19.55
C SER A 437 -21.08 4.47 -18.43
N PHE A 438 -20.97 5.03 -17.21
CA PHE A 438 -20.33 4.38 -16.05
C PHE A 438 -21.23 4.44 -14.81
N VAL A 439 -22.52 4.16 -14.97
CA VAL A 439 -23.36 3.82 -13.81
C VAL A 439 -22.81 2.52 -13.23
N SER A 440 -22.33 2.53 -11.98
CA SER A 440 -21.79 1.31 -11.40
C SER A 440 -22.89 0.24 -11.37
N THR A 441 -22.53 -1.04 -11.47
CA THR A 441 -23.51 -2.14 -11.43
C THR A 441 -24.41 -2.06 -10.19
N MET A 442 -23.89 -1.51 -9.08
CA MET A 442 -24.67 -1.25 -7.87
C MET A 442 -25.65 -0.09 -8.03
N ASP A 443 -25.26 0.97 -8.73
CA ASP A 443 -26.16 2.10 -9.02
C ASP A 443 -27.27 1.69 -9.99
N SER A 444 -26.96 0.85 -10.99
CA SER A 444 -27.97 0.26 -11.89
C SER A 444 -28.91 -0.68 -11.13
N PHE A 445 -28.38 -1.49 -10.20
CA PHE A 445 -29.20 -2.28 -9.30
C PHE A 445 -30.10 -1.39 -8.43
N MET A 446 -29.58 -0.33 -7.83
CA MET A 446 -30.33 0.62 -7.00
C MET A 446 -31.36 1.47 -7.77
N LEU A 447 -31.19 1.61 -9.09
CA LEU A 447 -32.15 2.26 -9.98
C LEU A 447 -33.31 1.32 -10.33
N ASN A 448 -33.00 0.06 -10.59
CA ASN A 448 -34.00 -0.95 -10.96
C ASN A 448 -34.71 -1.55 -9.74
N ASN A 449 -34.07 -1.52 -8.57
CA ASN A 449 -34.59 -2.09 -7.34
C ASN A 449 -34.68 -1.02 -6.24
N SER A 450 -35.65 -1.14 -5.35
CA SER A 450 -35.76 -0.23 -4.22
C SER A 450 -34.49 -0.24 -3.35
N ARG A 451 -34.13 0.91 -2.76
CA ARG A 451 -33.06 1.01 -1.75
C ARG A 451 -33.21 -0.01 -0.61
N ARG A 452 -34.46 -0.40 -0.29
CA ARG A 452 -34.76 -1.44 0.70
C ARG A 452 -34.31 -2.83 0.26
N ALA A 453 -34.47 -3.17 -1.03
CA ALA A 453 -34.00 -4.43 -1.60
C ALA A 453 -32.46 -4.51 -1.55
N ALA A 454 -31.74 -3.45 -1.92
CA ALA A 454 -30.29 -3.43 -1.83
C ALA A 454 -29.75 -3.58 -0.40
N LEU A 455 -30.38 -2.90 0.57
CA LEU A 455 -30.03 -3.10 1.98
C LEU A 455 -30.32 -4.52 2.46
N HIS A 456 -31.38 -5.14 1.96
CA HIS A 456 -31.73 -6.52 2.28
C HIS A 456 -30.71 -7.52 1.70
N LEU A 457 -30.30 -7.32 0.44
CA LEU A 457 -29.23 -8.09 -0.20
C LEU A 457 -27.91 -7.97 0.58
N ILE A 458 -27.49 -6.75 0.92
CA ILE A 458 -26.28 -6.51 1.72
C ILE A 458 -26.39 -7.22 3.08
N LYS A 459 -27.55 -7.14 3.74
CA LYS A 459 -27.79 -7.80 5.02
C LYS A 459 -27.72 -9.33 4.88
N GLY A 460 -28.32 -9.91 3.84
CA GLY A 460 -28.25 -11.33 3.53
C GLY A 460 -26.81 -11.79 3.34
N VAL A 461 -26.06 -11.14 2.44
CA VAL A 461 -24.65 -11.45 2.18
C VAL A 461 -23.80 -11.31 3.46
N SER A 462 -24.06 -10.31 4.30
CA SER A 462 -23.29 -10.09 5.53
C SER A 462 -23.46 -11.16 6.61
N LYS A 463 -24.53 -11.96 6.57
CA LYS A 463 -24.74 -13.07 7.51
C LYS A 463 -23.81 -14.25 7.24
N HIS A 464 -23.28 -14.36 6.01
CA HIS A 464 -22.53 -15.53 5.56
C HIS A 464 -21.04 -15.19 5.43
N ARG A 465 -20.24 -15.77 6.32
CA ARG A 465 -18.80 -15.49 6.43
C ARG A 465 -18.05 -15.81 5.13
N ASP A 466 -18.55 -16.74 4.34
CA ASP A 466 -17.91 -17.23 3.11
C ASP A 466 -17.81 -16.14 2.03
N PHE A 467 -18.78 -15.22 1.96
CA PHE A 467 -18.73 -14.09 1.02
C PHE A 467 -17.63 -13.08 1.33
N TYR A 468 -17.14 -13.01 2.57
CA TYR A 468 -16.01 -12.14 2.92
C TYR A 468 -14.67 -12.65 2.42
N TYR A 469 -14.56 -13.96 2.16
CA TYR A 469 -13.37 -14.59 1.61
C TYR A 469 -13.38 -14.66 0.07
N LEU A 470 -14.56 -14.52 -0.53
CA LEU A 470 -14.69 -14.38 -1.98
C LEU A 470 -14.13 -13.03 -2.42
N ARG A 471 -13.18 -13.06 -3.37
CA ARG A 471 -12.85 -11.86 -4.14
C ARG A 471 -13.97 -11.64 -5.16
N LEU A 472 -15.11 -11.11 -4.72
CA LEU A 472 -16.28 -10.90 -5.58
C LEU A 472 -15.96 -10.10 -6.85
N ALA A 473 -14.93 -9.25 -6.82
CA ALA A 473 -14.42 -8.55 -8.00
C ALA A 473 -13.90 -9.47 -9.13
N ASN A 474 -13.60 -10.74 -8.84
CA ASN A 474 -13.16 -11.74 -9.81
C ASN A 474 -14.31 -12.61 -10.33
N HIS A 475 -15.54 -12.41 -9.85
CA HIS A 475 -16.70 -13.20 -10.18
C HIS A 475 -17.72 -12.29 -10.88
N THR A 476 -17.84 -12.43 -12.20
CA THR A 476 -18.79 -11.64 -13.00
C THR A 476 -20.20 -12.23 -12.97
N THR A 477 -20.33 -13.54 -12.74
CA THR A 477 -21.61 -14.25 -12.62
C THR A 477 -21.62 -15.22 -11.42
N PRO A 478 -22.80 -15.49 -10.83
CA PRO A 478 -22.94 -16.47 -9.74
C PRO A 478 -22.46 -17.89 -10.10
N ASP A 479 -22.44 -18.24 -11.39
CA ASP A 479 -21.99 -19.56 -11.85
C ASP A 479 -20.49 -19.81 -11.63
N THR A 480 -19.71 -18.75 -11.49
CA THR A 480 -18.28 -18.84 -11.18
C THR A 480 -18.00 -19.06 -9.68
N LEU A 481 -19.03 -19.06 -8.84
CA LEU A 481 -18.89 -19.33 -7.41
C LEU A 481 -18.70 -20.82 -7.14
N LYS A 482 -17.99 -21.14 -6.05
CA LYS A 482 -17.92 -22.52 -5.54
C LYS A 482 -19.32 -23.01 -5.15
N LYS A 483 -19.57 -24.32 -5.24
CA LYS A 483 -20.86 -24.96 -4.96
C LYS A 483 -21.57 -24.40 -3.72
N ASP A 484 -20.91 -24.43 -2.56
CA ASP A 484 -21.50 -23.96 -1.29
C ASP A 484 -21.84 -22.46 -1.31
N SER A 485 -20.98 -21.63 -1.93
CA SER A 485 -21.24 -20.19 -2.06
C SER A 485 -22.33 -19.88 -3.09
N LYS A 486 -22.46 -20.71 -4.13
CA LYS A 486 -23.52 -20.62 -5.13
C LYS A 486 -24.87 -20.96 -4.50
N GLU A 487 -24.95 -22.02 -3.69
CA GLU A 487 -26.15 -22.40 -2.95
C GLU A 487 -26.59 -21.29 -1.99
N LEU A 488 -25.65 -20.71 -1.22
CA LEU A 488 -25.94 -19.56 -0.35
C LEU A 488 -26.39 -18.32 -1.13
N TRP A 489 -25.77 -18.05 -2.28
CA TRP A 489 -26.18 -16.93 -3.14
C TRP A 489 -27.62 -17.12 -3.64
N THR A 490 -27.96 -18.32 -4.11
CA THR A 490 -29.33 -18.66 -4.54
C THR A 490 -30.32 -18.47 -3.41
N MET A 491 -30.01 -18.94 -2.19
CA MET A 491 -30.87 -18.75 -1.03
C MET A 491 -31.12 -17.26 -0.71
N ILE A 492 -30.07 -16.42 -0.75
CA ILE A 492 -30.19 -14.97 -0.52
C ILE A 492 -31.06 -14.32 -1.61
N VAL A 493 -30.89 -14.71 -2.87
CA VAL A 493 -31.67 -14.19 -4.00
C VAL A 493 -33.14 -14.60 -3.89
N GLU A 494 -33.44 -15.84 -3.51
CA GLU A 494 -34.82 -16.30 -3.31
C GLU A 494 -35.49 -15.61 -2.11
N GLU A 495 -34.76 -15.38 -1.00
CA GLU A 495 -35.27 -14.55 0.12
C GLU A 495 -35.58 -13.11 -0.33
N LEU A 496 -34.72 -12.55 -1.19
CA LEU A 496 -34.91 -11.22 -1.76
C LEU A 496 -36.15 -11.15 -2.66
N LYS A 497 -36.31 -12.10 -3.60
CA LYS A 497 -37.49 -12.18 -4.48
C LYS A 497 -38.79 -12.34 -3.71
N LYS A 498 -38.79 -13.21 -2.68
CA LYS A 498 -39.96 -13.41 -1.81
C LYS A 498 -40.38 -12.12 -1.11
N LYS A 499 -39.42 -11.28 -0.74
CA LYS A 499 -39.66 -10.04 0.01
C LYS A 499 -39.94 -8.82 -0.89
N PHE A 500 -39.45 -8.84 -2.12
CA PHE A 500 -39.59 -7.77 -3.10
C PHE A 500 -39.98 -8.36 -4.47
N PRO A 501 -41.23 -8.83 -4.64
CA PRO A 501 -41.67 -9.56 -5.84
C PRO A 501 -41.79 -8.69 -7.10
N SER A 502 -41.70 -7.37 -6.96
CA SER A 502 -41.94 -6.38 -8.02
C SER A 502 -40.68 -5.63 -8.50
N GLY A 503 -39.47 -6.18 -8.29
CA GLY A 503 -38.19 -5.55 -8.64
C GLY A 503 -37.13 -6.48 -9.21
#